data_AF-A0A1Y6KX09-F1
#
_entry.id   AF-A0A1Y6KX09-F1
#
_cell.length_a   1.000
_cell.length_b   1.000
_cell.length_c   1.000
_cell.angle_alpha   90.00
_cell.angle_beta   90.00
_cell.angle_gamma   90.00
#
_symmetry.space_group_name_H-M   'P 1'
#
loop_
_entity.id
_entity.type
_entity.pdbx_description
1 polymer ?
#
loop_
_entity_poly.entity_id
_entity_poly.type
_entity_poly.pdbx_seq_one_letter_code
_entity_poly.pdbx_strand_id
1 'polypeptide(L)'
;MNTDNTSNNAPFGTLLGYAPGGIAIYSSDYSTIDENEYADDSAMRSYVHGEYMGYKWQCVEFARRFLYINYGLVFTDVGMAYEIFSLRFLRQVVNDKILPLYAFANGSRQAPVAGSLLIWQKGGEFQDTGHVAIITQIIDNKVMIAEQNVTFEPLPLGQQWTRELTLQVENGCYTIKDTFDDSEILGWMAYNIEAHDCLPQPSPSPQLLNIQCRYRDNQAQFSSPWLDETDPLELTYQQTNSKQLLNDDIYRYFTISESAEHELAKATNELHLMYLHATDKVLQDDSLLELFDIPKILWPRLRLSWQKHRHSMLTGRLDFCMSEDGLKVYEYNADSASCHTEACLIIQKWAEQGGDITENSPAEDLLNELASVWKYSQEYDFVHIMQDDDAEEDYHALFMQKALTLAGIESKILKGLDGIHWNSIGQLIDDDQRLIQCVWKTWAWETAMDQVREVSSTEYAAVPIHTGYPDTKVRLIDVLLRPEIKVFEPLWTVIPSNKAILPVLWSLFPHHHYLLNTDFTITDELRKTGYAVKPIAGRCGSNIDLVSHNDSVLDTTDGKFNNQKNIYQQLWCLPKVANKYIQVCTFTVDGNYGGVCLRSDDSLVIKKDSDIEPLIVIEDNAVLKNS
;
A
#
# COMPACT_ATOMS: atom_id res chain seq x y z
N MET A 1 -33.18 8.25 -10.20
CA MET A 1 -33.93 7.10 -10.74
C MET A 1 -34.98 7.59 -11.73
N ASN A 2 -34.62 7.65 -13.01
CA ASN A 2 -35.59 7.76 -14.10
C ASN A 2 -36.03 6.34 -14.47
N THR A 3 -37.33 6.13 -14.53
CA THR A 3 -37.97 4.89 -14.95
C THR A 3 -37.94 4.80 -16.48
N ASP A 4 -36.93 4.16 -17.07
CA ASP A 4 -36.93 3.82 -18.49
C ASP A 4 -36.39 2.39 -18.72
N ASN A 5 -37.28 1.52 -19.21
CA ASN A 5 -37.06 0.19 -19.81
C ASN A 5 -35.93 -0.72 -19.27
N THR A 6 -36.15 -1.35 -18.11
CA THR A 6 -35.29 -2.45 -17.60
C THR A 6 -35.48 -3.79 -18.33
N SER A 7 -36.33 -3.89 -19.37
CA SER A 7 -36.71 -5.17 -19.98
C SER A 7 -35.62 -5.81 -20.87
N ASN A 8 -34.60 -5.06 -21.25
CA ASN A 8 -33.54 -5.51 -22.17
C ASN A 8 -32.16 -5.65 -21.50
N ASN A 9 -32.02 -5.28 -20.24
CA ASN A 9 -30.77 -5.42 -19.51
C ASN A 9 -30.44 -6.91 -19.35
N ALA A 10 -29.19 -7.26 -19.65
CA ALA A 10 -28.68 -8.59 -19.42
C ALA A 10 -28.26 -8.77 -17.96
N PRO A 11 -28.41 -9.97 -17.39
CA PRO A 11 -27.97 -10.26 -16.02
C PRO A 11 -26.48 -9.98 -15.80
N PHE A 12 -26.11 -9.73 -14.54
CA PHE A 12 -24.73 -9.52 -14.11
C PHE A 12 -23.78 -10.57 -14.70
N GLY A 13 -22.64 -10.13 -15.21
CA GLY A 13 -21.62 -11.00 -15.81
C GLY A 13 -21.96 -11.54 -17.20
N THR A 14 -23.13 -11.19 -17.77
CA THR A 14 -23.44 -11.53 -19.16
C THR A 14 -22.52 -10.77 -20.10
N LEU A 15 -21.94 -11.47 -21.08
CA LEU A 15 -21.17 -10.86 -22.16
C LEU A 15 -22.09 -10.02 -23.07
N LEU A 16 -21.84 -8.72 -23.13
CA LEU A 16 -22.58 -7.77 -23.95
C LEU A 16 -21.99 -7.61 -25.35
N GLY A 17 -20.66 -7.73 -25.47
CA GLY A 17 -19.94 -7.55 -26.72
C GLY A 17 -18.44 -7.40 -26.48
N TYR A 18 -17.74 -6.80 -27.44
CA TYR A 18 -16.28 -6.66 -27.40
C TYR A 18 -15.83 -5.28 -27.86
N ALA A 19 -14.88 -4.68 -27.16
CA ALA A 19 -14.13 -3.52 -27.64
C ALA A 19 -12.97 -3.94 -28.58
N PRO A 20 -12.27 -2.99 -29.25
CA PRO A 20 -11.15 -3.30 -30.13
C PRO A 20 -10.07 -4.13 -29.43
N GLY A 21 -9.52 -5.11 -30.15
CA GLY A 21 -8.61 -6.12 -29.58
C GLY A 21 -9.33 -7.34 -29.01
N GLY A 22 -10.66 -7.40 -29.08
CA GLY A 22 -11.44 -8.54 -28.57
C GLY A 22 -11.62 -8.49 -27.06
N ILE A 23 -11.67 -7.29 -26.47
CA ILE A 23 -11.79 -7.11 -25.02
C ILE A 23 -13.26 -7.18 -24.64
N ALA A 24 -13.65 -8.20 -23.87
CA ALA A 24 -15.04 -8.41 -23.48
C ALA A 24 -15.61 -7.24 -22.65
N ILE A 25 -16.87 -6.92 -22.90
CA ILE A 25 -17.67 -5.97 -22.11
C ILE A 25 -18.78 -6.78 -21.44
N TYR A 26 -18.88 -6.71 -20.13
CA TYR A 26 -19.85 -7.45 -19.33
C TYR A 26 -20.92 -6.54 -18.73
N SER A 27 -22.11 -7.08 -18.49
CA SER A 27 -23.14 -6.41 -17.70
C SER A 27 -22.70 -6.30 -16.24
N SER A 28 -22.84 -5.10 -15.69
CA SER A 28 -22.62 -4.82 -14.27
C SER A 28 -23.93 -4.53 -13.52
N ASP A 29 -25.05 -5.11 -13.97
CA ASP A 29 -26.35 -4.96 -13.30
C ASP A 29 -26.39 -5.77 -12.00
N TYR A 30 -25.90 -5.17 -10.92
CA TYR A 30 -25.87 -5.76 -9.58
C TYR A 30 -27.24 -6.18 -9.04
N SER A 31 -28.35 -5.66 -9.57
CA SER A 31 -29.69 -6.08 -9.14
C SER A 31 -30.01 -7.53 -9.49
N THR A 32 -29.21 -8.14 -10.37
CA THR A 32 -29.37 -9.52 -10.86
C THR A 32 -28.24 -10.45 -10.41
N ILE A 33 -27.39 -10.01 -9.48
CA ILE A 33 -26.26 -10.80 -8.99
C ILE A 33 -26.75 -12.07 -8.27
N ASP A 34 -26.09 -13.21 -8.51
CA ASP A 34 -26.34 -14.43 -7.73
C ASP A 34 -25.52 -14.35 -6.43
N GLU A 35 -26.21 -14.05 -5.32
CA GLU A 35 -25.60 -13.93 -4.00
C GLU A 35 -24.90 -15.23 -3.54
N ASN A 36 -25.21 -16.40 -4.11
CA ASN A 36 -24.50 -17.64 -3.77
C ASN A 36 -23.18 -17.79 -4.50
N GLU A 37 -23.10 -17.30 -5.75
CA GLU A 37 -21.87 -17.31 -6.55
C GLU A 37 -20.92 -16.19 -6.10
N TYR A 38 -21.47 -15.06 -5.66
CA TYR A 38 -20.74 -13.88 -5.21
C TYR A 38 -20.92 -13.59 -3.71
N ALA A 39 -21.02 -14.65 -2.90
CA ALA A 39 -21.24 -14.58 -1.45
C ALA A 39 -20.10 -13.91 -0.65
N ASP A 40 -18.93 -13.74 -1.27
CA ASP A 40 -17.77 -13.14 -0.65
C ASP A 40 -17.15 -12.10 -1.58
N ASP A 41 -16.60 -11.03 -1.02
CA ASP A 41 -15.93 -9.95 -1.75
C ASP A 41 -14.79 -10.52 -2.61
N SER A 42 -14.28 -11.70 -2.24
CA SER A 42 -13.26 -12.38 -3.03
C SER A 42 -13.71 -12.80 -4.45
N ALA A 43 -14.99 -13.13 -4.62
CA ALA A 43 -15.53 -13.54 -5.92
C ALA A 43 -15.65 -12.35 -6.90
N MET A 44 -15.67 -11.13 -6.35
CA MET A 44 -15.90 -9.89 -7.09
C MET A 44 -14.64 -9.33 -7.74
N ARG A 45 -13.44 -9.76 -7.35
CA ARG A 45 -12.22 -9.28 -8.01
C ARG A 45 -11.98 -9.99 -9.35
N SER A 46 -11.57 -9.22 -10.35
CA SER A 46 -11.19 -9.66 -11.70
C SER A 46 -9.67 -9.71 -11.80
N TYR A 47 -9.14 -10.82 -12.32
CA TYR A 47 -7.70 -11.01 -12.54
C TYR A 47 -7.44 -11.54 -13.95
N VAL A 48 -6.34 -11.11 -14.57
CA VAL A 48 -5.86 -11.66 -15.84
C VAL A 48 -4.37 -11.97 -15.72
N HIS A 49 -4.00 -13.25 -15.83
CA HIS A 49 -2.63 -13.74 -15.63
C HIS A 49 -2.01 -13.32 -14.28
N GLY A 50 -2.80 -13.27 -13.21
CA GLY A 50 -2.34 -12.87 -11.87
C GLY A 50 -2.31 -11.36 -11.62
N GLU A 51 -2.55 -10.52 -12.64
CA GLU A 51 -2.68 -9.08 -12.46
C GLU A 51 -4.12 -8.69 -12.13
N TYR A 52 -4.31 -7.85 -11.11
CA TYR A 52 -5.61 -7.37 -10.67
C TYR A 52 -6.17 -6.33 -11.64
N MET A 53 -7.35 -6.60 -12.19
CA MET A 53 -8.02 -5.72 -13.14
C MET A 53 -8.97 -4.75 -12.45
N GLY A 54 -9.64 -5.15 -11.37
CA GLY A 54 -10.64 -4.34 -10.69
C GLY A 54 -11.83 -5.17 -10.20
N TYR A 55 -12.84 -4.50 -9.66
CA TYR A 55 -14.11 -5.14 -9.27
C TYR A 55 -15.00 -5.43 -10.48
N LYS A 56 -15.53 -6.64 -10.56
CA LYS A 56 -16.48 -7.08 -11.59
C LYS A 56 -17.81 -6.33 -11.44
N TRP A 57 -18.38 -5.70 -12.46
CA TRP A 57 -17.81 -5.37 -13.78
C TRP A 57 -17.80 -3.85 -13.94
N GLN A 58 -17.06 -3.19 -13.07
CA GLN A 58 -16.97 -1.74 -12.97
C GLN A 58 -16.26 -1.11 -14.18
N CYS A 59 -16.45 0.19 -14.36
CA CYS A 59 -15.81 0.97 -15.41
C CYS A 59 -14.26 0.94 -15.31
N VAL A 60 -13.73 1.05 -14.09
CA VAL A 60 -12.29 0.97 -13.79
C VAL A 60 -11.72 -0.39 -14.19
N GLU A 61 -12.44 -1.48 -13.90
CA GLU A 61 -12.04 -2.85 -14.25
C GLU A 61 -11.85 -3.01 -15.76
N PHE A 62 -12.82 -2.52 -16.53
CA PHE A 62 -12.74 -2.56 -17.99
C PHE A 62 -11.58 -1.73 -18.53
N ALA A 63 -11.42 -0.50 -18.04
CA ALA A 63 -10.36 0.40 -18.50
C ALA A 63 -8.98 -0.19 -18.25
N ARG A 64 -8.74 -0.75 -17.05
CA ARG A 64 -7.48 -1.41 -16.70
C ARG A 64 -7.24 -2.66 -17.56
N ARG A 65 -8.26 -3.51 -17.72
CA ARG A 65 -8.19 -4.73 -18.55
C ARG A 65 -7.96 -4.43 -20.02
N PHE A 66 -8.56 -3.38 -20.56
CA PHE A 66 -8.33 -2.92 -21.93
C PHE A 66 -6.87 -2.53 -22.14
N LEU A 67 -6.32 -1.69 -21.27
CA LEU A 67 -4.92 -1.28 -21.37
C LEU A 67 -3.96 -2.46 -21.19
N TYR A 68 -4.26 -3.38 -20.29
CA TYR A 68 -3.42 -4.54 -20.03
C TYR A 68 -3.35 -5.48 -21.24
N ILE A 69 -4.50 -5.88 -21.79
CA ILE A 69 -4.53 -6.85 -22.89
C ILE A 69 -3.99 -6.24 -24.18
N ASN A 70 -4.32 -4.98 -24.49
CA ASN A 70 -3.89 -4.35 -25.75
C ASN A 70 -2.45 -3.80 -25.70
N TYR A 71 -2.01 -3.31 -24.55
CA TYR A 71 -0.74 -2.57 -24.44
C TYR A 71 0.24 -3.12 -23.40
N GLY A 72 -0.18 -4.10 -22.57
CA GLY A 72 0.64 -4.59 -21.45
C GLY A 72 0.83 -3.55 -20.35
N LEU A 73 -0.09 -2.59 -20.22
CA LEU A 73 -0.01 -1.46 -19.29
C LEU A 73 -1.17 -1.48 -18.29
N VAL A 74 -0.90 -1.06 -17.06
CA VAL A 74 -1.93 -0.85 -16.02
C VAL A 74 -1.70 0.49 -15.33
N PHE A 75 -2.78 1.15 -14.92
CA PHE A 75 -2.71 2.24 -13.94
C PHE A 75 -2.89 1.66 -12.52
N THR A 76 -2.39 2.39 -11.52
CA THR A 76 -2.43 1.99 -10.11
C THR A 76 -3.85 1.83 -9.57
N ASP A 77 -4.00 1.29 -8.37
CA ASP A 77 -5.31 1.22 -7.74
C ASP A 77 -5.84 2.59 -7.31
N VAL A 78 -7.15 2.76 -7.47
CA VAL A 78 -7.91 4.00 -7.21
C VAL A 78 -9.24 3.60 -6.59
N GLY A 79 -9.73 4.39 -5.63
CA GLY A 79 -11.02 4.14 -5.02
C GLY A 79 -12.16 4.46 -5.98
N MET A 80 -12.06 5.59 -6.69
CA MET A 80 -13.09 6.10 -7.59
C MET A 80 -12.52 6.41 -8.99
N ALA A 81 -13.38 6.32 -10.01
CA ALA A 81 -12.94 6.45 -11.41
C ALA A 81 -12.39 7.84 -11.75
N TYR A 82 -12.93 8.91 -11.14
CA TYR A 82 -12.46 10.28 -11.39
C TYR A 82 -10.99 10.49 -10.96
N GLU A 83 -10.51 9.72 -9.97
CA GLU A 83 -9.16 9.84 -9.42
C GLU A 83 -8.08 9.45 -10.43
N ILE A 84 -8.44 8.63 -11.44
CA ILE A 84 -7.54 8.26 -12.55
C ILE A 84 -6.97 9.52 -13.20
N PHE A 85 -7.75 10.61 -13.31
CA PHE A 85 -7.32 11.86 -13.93
C PHE A 85 -6.15 12.55 -13.20
N SER A 86 -5.90 12.19 -11.95
CA SER A 86 -4.80 12.71 -11.13
C SER A 86 -3.50 11.91 -11.30
N LEU A 87 -3.55 10.72 -11.92
CA LEU A 87 -2.38 9.87 -12.13
C LEU A 87 -1.46 10.44 -13.23
N ARG A 88 -0.15 10.23 -13.12
CA ARG A 88 0.84 10.70 -14.10
C ARG A 88 1.77 9.62 -14.63
N PHE A 89 1.46 8.36 -14.34
CA PHE A 89 2.20 7.24 -14.85
C PHE A 89 1.34 5.99 -15.08
N LEU A 90 1.87 5.06 -15.87
CA LEU A 90 1.39 3.70 -16.06
C LEU A 90 2.53 2.73 -15.73
N ARG A 91 2.21 1.55 -15.21
CA ARG A 91 3.15 0.44 -15.06
C ARG A 91 3.08 -0.47 -16.28
N GLN A 92 4.24 -0.76 -16.87
CA GLN A 92 4.40 -1.79 -17.89
C GLN A 92 4.65 -3.14 -17.20
N VAL A 93 3.68 -4.05 -17.30
CA VAL A 93 3.65 -5.30 -16.51
C VAL A 93 4.86 -6.21 -16.78
N VAL A 94 5.30 -6.31 -18.04
CA VAL A 94 6.34 -7.27 -18.45
C VAL A 94 7.73 -7.00 -17.84
N ASN A 95 7.99 -5.80 -17.32
CA ASN A 95 9.29 -5.39 -16.81
C ASN A 95 9.22 -4.34 -15.69
N ASP A 96 8.04 -4.13 -15.11
CA ASP A 96 7.75 -3.15 -14.06
C ASP A 96 8.24 -1.71 -14.35
N LYS A 97 8.40 -1.33 -15.63
CA LYS A 97 8.78 0.04 -15.98
C LYS A 97 7.63 1.00 -15.74
N ILE A 98 7.95 2.15 -15.17
CA ILE A 98 7.04 3.28 -15.04
C ILE A 98 7.13 4.14 -16.31
N LEU A 99 5.99 4.32 -16.98
CA LEU A 99 5.85 5.11 -18.21
C LEU A 99 5.03 6.38 -17.91
N PRO A 100 5.36 7.53 -18.53
CA PRO A 100 4.60 8.76 -18.30
C PRO A 100 3.18 8.68 -18.87
N LEU A 101 2.23 9.22 -18.13
CA LEU A 101 0.83 9.40 -18.51
C LEU A 101 0.48 10.88 -18.43
N TYR A 102 -0.04 11.43 -19.53
CA TYR A 102 -0.36 12.85 -19.63
C TYR A 102 -1.87 13.05 -19.60
N ALA A 103 -2.33 14.00 -18.77
CA ALA A 103 -3.73 14.40 -18.68
C ALA A 103 -3.98 15.71 -19.44
N PHE A 104 -5.10 15.80 -20.14
CA PHE A 104 -5.50 16.99 -20.90
C PHE A 104 -6.93 17.35 -20.53
N ALA A 105 -7.16 18.59 -20.15
CA ALA A 105 -8.51 19.08 -19.85
C ALA A 105 -9.41 18.99 -21.10
N ASN A 106 -10.70 18.77 -20.89
CA ASN A 106 -11.68 18.92 -21.95
C ASN A 106 -11.65 20.36 -22.52
N GLY A 107 -11.57 20.52 -23.84
CA GLY A 107 -11.28 21.80 -24.49
C GLY A 107 -9.78 22.08 -24.70
N SER A 108 -8.90 21.10 -24.44
CA SER A 108 -7.46 21.23 -24.72
C SER A 108 -7.16 21.34 -26.22
N ARG A 109 -5.99 21.90 -26.55
CA ARG A 109 -5.44 21.95 -27.90
C ARG A 109 -4.83 20.62 -28.35
N GLN A 110 -4.46 19.77 -27.39
CA GLN A 110 -4.08 18.40 -27.69
C GLN A 110 -5.32 17.65 -28.20
N ALA A 111 -5.26 17.00 -29.35
CA ALA A 111 -6.40 16.19 -29.80
C ALA A 111 -6.51 14.90 -28.94
N PRO A 112 -7.73 14.43 -28.61
CA PRO A 112 -7.92 13.07 -28.11
C PRO A 112 -7.47 12.05 -29.18
N VAL A 113 -7.02 10.89 -28.75
CA VAL A 113 -6.57 9.81 -29.65
C VAL A 113 -7.21 8.47 -29.27
N ALA A 114 -7.31 7.56 -30.24
CA ALA A 114 -7.74 6.19 -29.97
C ALA A 114 -6.78 5.51 -28.98
N GLY A 115 -7.35 4.78 -28.03
CA GLY A 115 -6.64 4.18 -26.90
C GLY A 115 -6.51 5.08 -25.66
N SER A 116 -6.89 6.37 -25.74
CA SER A 116 -6.93 7.25 -24.58
C SER A 116 -7.98 6.82 -23.55
N LEU A 117 -7.65 7.04 -22.27
CA LEU A 117 -8.62 7.05 -21.19
C LEU A 117 -9.43 8.35 -21.28
N LEU A 118 -10.74 8.30 -21.10
CA LEU A 118 -11.63 9.45 -20.99
C LEU A 118 -12.27 9.44 -19.60
N ILE A 119 -12.11 10.52 -18.85
CA ILE A 119 -12.46 10.57 -17.43
C ILE A 119 -13.57 11.60 -17.17
N TRP A 120 -14.54 11.22 -16.35
CA TRP A 120 -15.59 12.09 -15.84
C TRP A 120 -15.40 12.36 -14.36
N GLN A 121 -15.80 13.57 -13.97
CA GLN A 121 -15.88 13.99 -12.59
C GLN A 121 -17.08 13.33 -11.89
N LYS A 122 -17.01 13.22 -10.56
CA LYS A 122 -18.17 12.87 -9.75
C LYS A 122 -19.26 13.95 -9.88
N GLY A 123 -20.51 13.54 -10.07
CA GLY A 123 -21.68 14.42 -10.18
C GLY A 123 -22.66 13.96 -11.25
N GLY A 124 -23.91 14.43 -11.14
CA GLY A 124 -24.99 14.08 -12.06
C GLY A 124 -25.21 12.57 -12.17
N GLU A 125 -25.24 12.05 -13.40
CA GLU A 125 -25.34 10.62 -13.70
C GLU A 125 -24.30 9.77 -12.96
N PHE A 126 -23.08 10.29 -12.75
CA PHE A 126 -21.97 9.56 -12.13
C PHE A 126 -21.77 9.89 -10.65
N GLN A 127 -22.77 10.52 -10.01
CA GLN A 127 -22.93 10.69 -8.55
C GLN A 127 -21.59 10.87 -7.80
N ASP A 128 -21.17 9.90 -7.01
CA ASP A 128 -19.95 10.00 -6.18
C ASP A 128 -18.72 9.30 -6.80
N THR A 129 -18.92 8.49 -7.84
CA THR A 129 -17.89 7.60 -8.41
C THR A 129 -17.12 8.22 -9.57
N GLY A 130 -17.74 9.17 -10.28
CA GLY A 130 -17.26 9.60 -11.59
C GLY A 130 -17.31 8.45 -12.61
N HIS A 131 -16.57 8.57 -13.71
CA HIS A 131 -16.55 7.53 -14.73
C HIS A 131 -15.25 7.46 -15.52
N VAL A 132 -14.96 6.29 -16.10
CA VAL A 132 -13.86 6.10 -17.04
C VAL A 132 -14.29 5.26 -18.23
N ALA A 133 -13.94 5.72 -19.43
CA ALA A 133 -14.12 5.00 -20.68
C ALA A 133 -12.83 4.98 -21.51
N ILE A 134 -12.80 4.15 -22.55
CA ILE A 134 -11.73 4.10 -23.54
C ILE A 134 -12.21 4.74 -24.84
N ILE A 135 -11.45 5.70 -25.37
CA ILE A 135 -11.68 6.22 -26.73
C ILE A 135 -11.25 5.15 -27.73
N THR A 136 -12.20 4.61 -28.50
CA THR A 136 -11.94 3.53 -29.47
C THR A 136 -11.60 4.06 -30.86
N GLN A 137 -12.30 5.10 -31.31
CA GLN A 137 -12.12 5.70 -32.62
C GLN A 137 -12.67 7.13 -32.62
N ILE A 138 -12.15 7.95 -33.53
CA ILE A 138 -12.61 9.32 -33.77
C ILE A 138 -12.93 9.41 -35.25
N ILE A 139 -14.20 9.71 -35.56
CA ILE A 139 -14.70 9.78 -36.94
C ILE A 139 -15.48 11.09 -37.07
N ASP A 140 -15.05 11.94 -38.01
CA ASP A 140 -15.62 13.26 -38.25
C ASP A 140 -15.70 14.10 -36.95
N ASN A 141 -16.91 14.43 -36.51
CA ASN A 141 -17.21 15.19 -35.31
C ASN A 141 -17.69 14.29 -34.15
N LYS A 142 -17.26 13.03 -34.12
CA LYS A 142 -17.67 12.05 -33.12
C LYS A 142 -16.49 11.30 -32.54
N VAL A 143 -16.61 10.99 -31.25
CA VAL A 143 -15.70 10.14 -30.48
C VAL A 143 -16.49 8.92 -30.05
N MET A 144 -16.07 7.73 -30.45
CA MET A 144 -16.72 6.49 -30.04
C MET A 144 -15.94 5.89 -28.89
N ILE A 145 -16.65 5.50 -27.85
CA ILE A 145 -16.05 5.00 -26.62
C ILE A 145 -16.50 3.57 -26.33
N ALA A 146 -15.70 2.84 -25.56
CA ALA A 146 -16.08 1.59 -24.94
C ALA A 146 -15.93 1.73 -23.43
N GLU A 147 -16.91 1.22 -22.69
CA GLU A 147 -16.97 1.31 -21.23
C GLU A 147 -17.78 0.14 -20.64
N GLN A 148 -17.71 -0.01 -19.31
CA GLN A 148 -18.62 -0.86 -18.54
C GLN A 148 -19.33 0.00 -17.49
N ASN A 149 -20.42 -0.53 -16.93
CA ASN A 149 -21.22 0.14 -15.90
C ASN A 149 -21.91 1.45 -16.37
N VAL A 150 -22.47 1.43 -17.59
CA VAL A 150 -23.38 2.47 -18.13
C VAL A 150 -24.54 1.83 -18.87
N THR A 151 -24.22 1.00 -19.88
CA THR A 151 -25.22 0.16 -20.57
C THR A 151 -25.11 -1.29 -20.11
N PHE A 152 -26.26 -1.95 -19.98
CA PHE A 152 -26.38 -3.37 -19.64
C PHE A 152 -27.01 -4.19 -20.75
N GLU A 153 -27.29 -3.58 -21.91
CA GLU A 153 -27.87 -4.25 -23.06
C GLU A 153 -26.78 -4.88 -23.95
N PRO A 154 -27.04 -6.04 -24.58
CA PRO A 154 -26.12 -6.60 -25.57
C PRO A 154 -25.89 -5.63 -26.74
N LEU A 155 -24.62 -5.44 -27.10
CA LEU A 155 -24.22 -4.57 -28.20
C LEU A 155 -24.67 -5.17 -29.56
N PRO A 156 -24.96 -4.32 -30.56
CA PRO A 156 -25.20 -4.79 -31.92
C PRO A 156 -24.06 -5.67 -32.46
N LEU A 157 -24.41 -6.68 -33.27
CA LEU A 157 -23.44 -7.66 -33.77
C LEU A 157 -22.28 -6.98 -34.51
N GLY A 158 -21.05 -7.16 -34.01
CA GLY A 158 -19.82 -6.62 -34.59
C GLY A 158 -19.51 -5.17 -34.21
N GLN A 159 -20.38 -4.50 -33.46
CA GLN A 159 -20.10 -3.18 -32.90
C GLN A 159 -19.07 -3.29 -31.78
N GLN A 160 -18.07 -2.41 -31.79
CA GLN A 160 -16.95 -2.41 -30.82
C GLN A 160 -16.86 -1.14 -29.97
N TRP A 161 -17.99 -0.47 -29.77
CA TRP A 161 -18.11 0.74 -28.96
C TRP A 161 -19.50 0.77 -28.31
N THR A 162 -19.61 1.40 -27.14
CA THR A 162 -20.84 1.50 -26.33
C THR A 162 -21.63 2.77 -26.64
N ARG A 163 -20.94 3.92 -26.74
CA ARG A 163 -21.58 5.23 -27.01
C ARG A 163 -20.81 6.04 -28.06
N GLU A 164 -21.53 6.95 -28.71
CA GLU A 164 -20.97 8.01 -29.55
C GLU A 164 -21.12 9.35 -28.84
N LEU A 165 -20.02 10.07 -28.66
CA LEU A 165 -19.98 11.41 -28.08
C LEU A 165 -19.69 12.45 -29.16
N THR A 166 -20.21 13.66 -28.99
CA THR A 166 -19.96 14.75 -29.96
C THR A 166 -18.61 15.38 -29.69
N LEU A 167 -17.77 15.49 -30.73
CA LEU A 167 -16.51 16.23 -30.71
C LEU A 167 -16.68 17.57 -31.42
N GLN A 168 -16.46 18.65 -30.68
CA GLN A 168 -16.43 20.01 -31.21
C GLN A 168 -14.99 20.48 -31.32
N VAL A 169 -14.64 21.07 -32.47
CA VAL A 169 -13.32 21.64 -32.70
C VAL A 169 -13.48 23.12 -33.01
N GLU A 170 -13.08 23.97 -32.07
CA GLU A 170 -13.20 25.43 -32.17
C GLU A 170 -11.84 26.08 -31.89
N ASN A 171 -11.33 26.89 -32.83
CA ASN A 171 -10.03 27.57 -32.70
C ASN A 171 -8.85 26.63 -32.35
N GLY A 172 -8.92 25.36 -32.78
CA GLY A 172 -7.91 24.34 -32.47
C GLY A 172 -8.04 23.69 -31.09
N CYS A 173 -9.08 24.00 -30.32
CA CYS A 173 -9.44 23.33 -29.08
C CYS A 173 -10.46 22.22 -29.34
N TYR A 174 -10.26 21.07 -28.70
CA TYR A 174 -11.09 19.86 -28.84
C TYR A 174 -11.96 19.70 -27.60
N THR A 175 -13.28 19.78 -27.76
CA THR A 175 -14.24 19.62 -26.67
C THR A 175 -15.15 18.44 -26.94
N ILE A 176 -15.14 17.45 -26.04
CA ILE A 176 -16.04 16.30 -26.08
C ILE A 176 -17.28 16.63 -25.25
N LYS A 177 -18.46 16.37 -25.80
CA LYS A 177 -19.75 16.53 -25.11
C LYS A 177 -20.36 15.17 -24.83
N ASP A 178 -20.74 14.97 -23.57
CA ASP A 178 -21.41 13.74 -23.15
C ASP A 178 -22.84 13.66 -23.67
N THR A 179 -23.43 12.46 -23.60
CA THR A 179 -24.84 12.21 -23.86
C THR A 179 -25.75 12.57 -22.69
N PHE A 180 -25.19 12.75 -21.48
CA PHE A 180 -25.89 13.16 -20.27
C PHE A 180 -25.71 14.66 -20.03
N ASP A 181 -26.82 15.37 -19.77
CA ASP A 181 -26.84 16.83 -19.61
C ASP A 181 -26.27 17.30 -18.26
N ASP A 182 -26.17 16.43 -17.27
CA ASP A 182 -25.75 16.72 -15.88
C ASP A 182 -24.37 16.15 -15.52
N SER A 183 -23.64 15.61 -16.50
CA SER A 183 -22.30 15.05 -16.32
C SER A 183 -21.19 16.06 -16.65
N GLU A 184 -20.01 15.86 -16.05
CA GLU A 184 -18.82 16.67 -16.34
C GLU A 184 -17.65 15.79 -16.80
N ILE A 185 -17.20 15.98 -18.04
CA ILE A 185 -15.98 15.37 -18.56
C ILE A 185 -14.78 16.20 -18.11
N LEU A 186 -13.90 15.61 -17.29
CA LEU A 186 -12.63 16.23 -16.90
C LEU A 186 -11.70 16.37 -18.12
N GLY A 187 -11.62 15.31 -18.93
CA GLY A 187 -10.78 15.27 -20.11
C GLY A 187 -10.27 13.87 -20.42
N TRP A 188 -9.20 13.78 -21.21
CA TRP A 188 -8.60 12.49 -21.61
C TRP A 188 -7.15 12.38 -21.17
N MET A 189 -6.68 11.14 -21.08
CA MET A 189 -5.29 10.81 -20.76
C MET A 189 -4.70 9.89 -21.81
N ALA A 190 -3.43 10.11 -22.13
CA ALA A 190 -2.71 9.35 -23.12
C ALA A 190 -1.24 9.15 -22.73
N TYR A 191 -0.69 8.01 -23.15
CA TYR A 191 0.73 7.69 -23.05
C TYR A 191 1.35 7.69 -24.45
N ASN A 192 2.68 7.76 -24.53
CA ASN A 192 3.43 7.71 -25.79
C ASN A 192 3.01 8.81 -26.80
N ILE A 193 2.72 10.00 -26.29
CA ILE A 193 2.46 11.20 -27.08
C ILE A 193 3.32 12.36 -26.57
N GLU A 194 3.39 13.45 -27.33
CA GLU A 194 4.05 14.68 -26.88
C GLU A 194 3.24 15.35 -25.76
N ALA A 195 3.92 15.81 -24.71
CA ALA A 195 3.32 16.38 -23.50
C ALA A 195 2.90 17.86 -23.65
N HIS A 196 2.51 18.29 -24.85
CA HIS A 196 2.12 19.69 -25.08
C HIS A 196 0.74 19.97 -24.49
N ASP A 197 0.61 21.08 -23.73
CA ASP A 197 -0.65 21.48 -23.06
C ASP A 197 -1.19 20.44 -22.05
N CYS A 198 -0.34 19.57 -21.51
CA CYS A 198 -0.74 18.64 -20.45
C CYS A 198 -0.89 19.36 -19.09
N LEU A 199 -1.81 18.87 -18.27
CA LEU A 199 -2.03 19.37 -16.91
C LEU A 199 -0.91 18.93 -15.96
N PRO A 200 -0.47 19.81 -15.05
CA PRO A 200 0.44 19.41 -13.97
C PRO A 200 -0.25 18.38 -13.05
N GLN A 201 0.54 17.65 -12.27
CA GLN A 201 0.00 16.76 -11.24
C GLN A 201 -0.76 17.60 -10.19
N PRO A 202 -2.01 17.26 -9.86
CA PRO A 202 -2.74 17.97 -8.83
C PRO A 202 -2.17 17.64 -7.44
N SER A 203 -2.27 18.61 -6.54
CA SER A 203 -1.97 18.48 -5.12
C SER A 203 -3.08 19.16 -4.31
N PRO A 204 -3.45 18.63 -3.12
CA PRO A 204 -4.39 19.30 -2.24
C PRO A 204 -3.93 20.71 -1.85
N SER A 205 -4.87 21.56 -1.46
CA SER A 205 -4.54 22.84 -0.84
C SER A 205 -3.70 22.61 0.42
N PRO A 206 -2.60 23.35 0.65
CA PRO A 206 -1.70 23.17 1.80
C PRO A 206 -2.41 23.03 3.15
N GLN A 207 -3.46 23.83 3.39
CA GLN A 207 -4.20 23.82 4.65
C GLN A 207 -4.94 22.50 4.91
N LEU A 208 -5.32 21.77 3.86
CA LEU A 208 -6.00 20.48 3.99
C LEU A 208 -5.05 19.37 4.46
N LEU A 209 -3.73 19.54 4.28
CA LEU A 209 -2.71 18.59 4.75
C LEU A 209 -2.35 18.76 6.24
N ASN A 210 -2.86 19.80 6.91
CA ASN A 210 -2.53 20.05 8.31
C ASN A 210 -3.26 19.07 9.24
N ILE A 211 -2.49 18.43 10.11
CA ILE A 211 -3.01 17.57 11.19
C ILE A 211 -3.54 18.48 12.31
N GLN A 212 -4.79 18.28 12.72
CA GLN A 212 -5.43 19.10 13.75
C GLN A 212 -5.67 18.29 15.02
N CYS A 213 -5.29 18.83 16.18
CA CYS A 213 -5.63 18.25 17.46
C CYS A 213 -7.08 18.56 17.84
N ARG A 214 -7.74 17.58 18.45
CA ARG A 214 -9.06 17.68 19.05
C ARG A 214 -9.08 17.00 20.41
N TYR A 215 -10.09 17.32 21.19
CA TYR A 215 -10.34 16.71 22.49
C TYR A 215 -11.80 16.32 22.58
N ARG A 216 -12.04 15.16 23.16
CA ARG A 216 -13.38 14.68 23.50
C ARG A 216 -13.75 15.16 24.89
N ASP A 217 -15.03 15.40 25.11
CA ASP A 217 -15.52 15.79 26.43
C ASP A 217 -15.27 14.66 27.42
N ASN A 218 -14.55 14.94 28.51
CA ASN A 218 -14.29 13.94 29.54
C ASN A 218 -15.54 13.74 30.41
N GLN A 219 -16.28 12.69 30.12
CA GLN A 219 -17.42 12.17 30.88
C GLN A 219 -17.08 10.84 31.58
N ALA A 220 -15.79 10.59 31.84
CA ALA A 220 -15.27 9.35 32.42
C ALA A 220 -15.54 8.07 31.58
N GLN A 221 -15.72 8.21 30.27
CA GLN A 221 -15.96 7.10 29.31
C GLN A 221 -14.89 6.00 29.39
N PHE A 222 -13.65 6.35 29.69
CA PHE A 222 -12.51 5.42 29.76
C PHE A 222 -12.06 5.10 31.20
N SER A 223 -12.90 5.41 32.20
CA SER A 223 -12.57 5.18 33.61
C SER A 223 -12.69 3.72 34.06
N SER A 224 -13.35 2.88 33.26
CA SER A 224 -13.48 1.43 33.43
C SER A 224 -12.84 0.71 32.23
N PRO A 225 -12.42 -0.56 32.36
CA PRO A 225 -11.94 -1.33 31.22
C PRO A 225 -12.96 -1.34 30.08
N TRP A 226 -12.50 -1.03 28.87
CA TRP A 226 -13.33 -0.86 27.66
C TRP A 226 -12.93 -1.80 26.52
N LEU A 227 -11.86 -2.57 26.71
CA LEU A 227 -11.48 -3.66 25.83
C LEU A 227 -12.13 -4.96 26.33
N ASP A 228 -12.45 -5.87 25.40
CA ASP A 228 -13.07 -7.15 25.70
C ASP A 228 -12.03 -8.14 26.26
N GLU A 229 -12.03 -8.33 27.59
CA GLU A 229 -11.13 -9.26 28.27
C GLU A 229 -11.38 -10.75 27.88
N THR A 230 -12.44 -11.05 27.13
CA THR A 230 -12.71 -12.40 26.60
C THR A 230 -12.10 -12.65 25.22
N ASP A 231 -11.74 -11.60 24.46
CA ASP A 231 -10.95 -11.72 23.23
C ASP A 231 -9.46 -11.81 23.63
N PRO A 232 -8.75 -12.92 23.31
CA PRO A 232 -7.35 -13.10 23.68
C PRO A 232 -6.43 -12.00 23.16
N LEU A 233 -6.72 -11.41 22.00
CA LEU A 233 -5.94 -10.33 21.42
C LEU A 233 -6.08 -9.06 22.25
N GLU A 234 -7.32 -8.67 22.56
CA GLU A 234 -7.62 -7.46 23.34
C GLU A 234 -7.07 -7.58 24.78
N LEU A 235 -7.22 -8.76 25.39
CA LEU A 235 -6.63 -9.04 26.71
C LEU A 235 -5.10 -8.94 26.69
N THR A 236 -4.45 -9.53 25.69
CA THR A 236 -2.98 -9.50 25.55
C THR A 236 -2.48 -8.07 25.33
N TYR A 237 -3.20 -7.29 24.53
CA TYR A 237 -2.91 -5.87 24.31
C TYR A 237 -3.02 -5.07 25.61
N GLN A 238 -4.12 -5.24 26.37
CA GLN A 238 -4.35 -4.56 27.65
C GLN A 238 -3.27 -4.89 28.68
N GLN A 239 -2.83 -6.15 28.75
CA GLN A 239 -1.78 -6.57 29.68
C GLN A 239 -0.42 -5.96 29.31
N THR A 240 -0.08 -5.99 28.02
CA THR A 240 1.17 -5.43 27.49
C THR A 240 1.24 -3.92 27.69
N ASN A 241 0.13 -3.22 27.45
CA ASN A 241 0.01 -1.76 27.48
C ASN A 241 -0.68 -1.25 28.76
N SER A 242 -0.59 -1.99 29.87
CA SER A 242 -1.35 -1.74 31.11
C SER A 242 -1.16 -0.37 31.76
N LYS A 243 -0.06 0.34 31.46
CA LYS A 243 0.19 1.70 31.94
C LYS A 243 -0.49 2.77 31.09
N GLN A 244 -0.59 2.51 29.79
CA GLN A 244 -1.00 3.46 28.78
C GLN A 244 -1.44 2.70 27.53
N LEU A 245 -2.74 2.70 27.23
CA LEU A 245 -3.28 1.88 26.14
C LEU A 245 -3.02 2.46 24.75
N LEU A 246 -2.95 3.78 24.60
CA LEU A 246 -2.77 4.44 23.29
C LEU A 246 -1.76 5.57 23.41
N ASN A 247 -2.09 6.56 24.25
CA ASN A 247 -1.35 7.81 24.40
C ASN A 247 -1.47 8.36 25.82
N ASP A 248 -0.75 9.45 26.10
CA ASP A 248 -0.70 10.10 27.43
C ASP A 248 -2.00 10.83 27.84
N ASP A 249 -2.91 11.07 26.89
CA ASP A 249 -4.25 11.60 27.13
C ASP A 249 -5.28 10.91 26.23
N ILE A 250 -6.00 9.93 26.78
CA ILE A 250 -7.00 9.11 26.08
C ILE A 250 -8.17 9.92 25.51
N TYR A 251 -8.35 11.19 25.92
CA TYR A 251 -9.36 12.09 25.38
C TYR A 251 -8.86 12.93 24.21
N ARG A 252 -7.54 12.97 23.99
CA ARG A 252 -6.93 13.61 22.83
C ARG A 252 -7.01 12.70 21.62
N TYR A 253 -7.37 13.29 20.49
CA TYR A 253 -7.30 12.68 19.18
C TYR A 253 -6.90 13.70 18.14
N PHE A 254 -6.62 13.23 16.94
CA PHE A 254 -6.24 14.08 15.82
C PHE A 254 -7.17 13.84 14.64
N THR A 255 -7.28 14.86 13.80
CA THR A 255 -8.06 14.81 12.57
C THR A 255 -7.23 15.23 11.38
N ILE A 256 -7.45 14.55 10.26
CA ILE A 256 -6.98 14.96 8.93
C ILE A 256 -8.18 15.11 8.00
N SER A 257 -8.01 15.84 6.89
CA SER A 257 -9.08 16.00 5.91
C SER A 257 -9.21 14.78 5.00
N GLU A 258 -10.38 14.55 4.40
CA GLU A 258 -10.57 13.55 3.34
C GLU A 258 -9.58 13.76 2.17
N SER A 259 -9.33 15.00 1.76
CA SER A 259 -8.30 15.31 0.76
C SER A 259 -6.89 14.89 1.20
N ALA A 260 -6.55 14.98 2.48
CA ALA A 260 -5.26 14.48 2.99
C ALA A 260 -5.19 12.96 2.98
N GLU A 261 -6.27 12.27 3.36
CA GLU A 261 -6.35 10.81 3.26
C GLU A 261 -6.22 10.34 1.80
N HIS A 262 -6.94 10.97 0.86
CA HIS A 262 -6.81 10.63 -0.57
C HIS A 262 -5.39 10.84 -1.10
N GLU A 263 -4.70 11.91 -0.66
CA GLU A 263 -3.31 12.15 -1.03
C GLU A 263 -2.36 11.10 -0.42
N LEU A 264 -2.63 10.63 0.80
CA LEU A 264 -1.91 9.54 1.44
C LEU A 264 -2.13 8.20 0.73
N ALA A 265 -3.36 7.88 0.34
CA ALA A 265 -3.69 6.68 -0.42
C ALA A 265 -2.99 6.68 -1.79
N LYS A 266 -3.05 7.81 -2.51
CA LYS A 266 -2.34 8.02 -3.78
C LYS A 266 -0.83 7.86 -3.62
N ALA A 267 -0.23 8.55 -2.64
CA ALA A 267 1.20 8.47 -2.38
C ALA A 267 1.64 7.06 -2.00
N THR A 268 0.84 6.35 -1.22
CA THR A 268 1.09 4.95 -0.81
C THR A 268 1.17 4.03 -2.02
N ASN A 269 0.17 4.09 -2.89
CA ASN A 269 0.10 3.25 -4.09
C ASN A 269 1.23 3.59 -5.08
N GLU A 270 1.49 4.88 -5.30
CA GLU A 270 2.55 5.36 -6.19
C GLU A 270 3.94 4.97 -5.68
N LEU A 271 4.22 5.22 -4.40
CA LEU A 271 5.51 4.87 -3.80
C LEU A 271 5.71 3.37 -3.78
N HIS A 272 4.72 2.55 -3.46
CA HIS A 272 4.85 1.09 -3.53
C HIS A 272 5.40 0.66 -4.89
N LEU A 273 4.80 1.13 -5.99
CA LEU A 273 5.27 0.83 -7.35
C LEU A 273 6.67 1.38 -7.65
N MET A 274 7.02 2.57 -7.16
CA MET A 274 8.38 3.12 -7.28
C MET A 274 9.41 2.25 -6.54
N TYR A 275 9.10 1.79 -5.32
CA TYR A 275 9.95 0.89 -4.54
C TYR A 275 10.13 -0.46 -5.23
N LEU A 276 9.07 -1.01 -5.83
CA LEU A 276 9.17 -2.24 -6.62
C LEU A 276 10.01 -2.05 -7.90
N HIS A 277 9.84 -0.92 -8.58
CA HIS A 277 10.69 -0.56 -9.73
C HIS A 277 12.17 -0.47 -9.34
N ALA A 278 12.47 0.21 -8.22
CA ALA A 278 13.83 0.29 -7.70
C ALA A 278 14.37 -1.08 -7.27
N THR A 279 13.53 -1.93 -6.68
CA THR A 279 13.88 -3.31 -6.29
C THR A 279 14.28 -4.15 -7.51
N ASP A 280 13.51 -4.09 -8.60
CA ASP A 280 13.85 -4.77 -9.85
C ASP A 280 15.21 -4.29 -10.40
N LYS A 281 15.47 -2.97 -10.37
CA LYS A 281 16.76 -2.40 -10.79
C LYS A 281 17.92 -2.89 -9.94
N VAL A 282 17.78 -2.89 -8.62
CA VAL A 282 18.81 -3.37 -7.71
C VAL A 282 19.12 -4.85 -7.96
N LEU A 283 18.10 -5.69 -8.16
CA LEU A 283 18.31 -7.12 -8.35
C LEU A 283 18.92 -7.48 -9.72
N GLN A 284 18.79 -6.59 -10.71
CA GLN A 284 19.42 -6.72 -12.04
C GLN A 284 20.87 -6.21 -12.09
N ASP A 285 21.35 -5.50 -11.07
CA ASP A 285 22.68 -4.89 -11.05
C ASP A 285 23.44 -5.24 -9.75
N ASP A 286 24.45 -6.10 -9.87
CA ASP A 286 25.31 -6.51 -8.74
C ASP A 286 25.98 -5.31 -8.04
N SER A 287 26.27 -4.23 -8.75
CA SER A 287 26.89 -3.02 -8.17
C SER A 287 25.93 -2.26 -7.26
N LEU A 288 24.65 -2.23 -7.60
CA LEU A 288 23.61 -1.67 -6.74
C LEU A 288 23.36 -2.59 -5.54
N LEU A 289 23.24 -3.91 -5.77
CA LEU A 289 22.96 -4.88 -4.71
C LEU A 289 24.07 -4.93 -3.64
N GLU A 290 25.33 -4.68 -4.01
CA GLU A 290 26.46 -4.58 -3.07
C GLU A 290 26.32 -3.45 -2.03
N LEU A 291 25.56 -2.41 -2.34
CA LEU A 291 25.32 -1.29 -1.44
C LEU A 291 24.46 -1.67 -0.23
N PHE A 292 23.64 -2.72 -0.36
CA PHE A 292 22.70 -3.18 0.66
C PHE A 292 23.34 -4.01 1.77
N ASP A 293 24.61 -4.40 1.61
CA ASP A 293 25.38 -5.18 2.60
C ASP A 293 24.72 -6.52 3.00
N ILE A 294 24.03 -7.12 2.05
CA ILE A 294 23.42 -8.45 2.17
C ILE A 294 24.48 -9.51 1.83
N PRO A 295 24.62 -10.60 2.62
CA PRO A 295 25.55 -11.67 2.33
C PRO A 295 25.45 -12.19 0.89
N LYS A 296 26.56 -12.17 0.14
CA LYS A 296 26.59 -12.52 -1.30
C LYS A 296 26.00 -13.89 -1.62
N ILE A 297 26.07 -14.84 -0.68
CA ILE A 297 25.49 -16.18 -0.81
C ILE A 297 23.96 -16.16 -0.97
N LEU A 298 23.29 -15.09 -0.53
CA LEU A 298 21.83 -14.91 -0.62
C LEU A 298 21.39 -14.24 -1.94
N TRP A 299 22.30 -13.65 -2.73
CA TRP A 299 21.91 -12.92 -3.95
C TRP A 299 21.15 -13.77 -4.96
N PRO A 300 21.54 -15.03 -5.25
CA PRO A 300 20.73 -15.89 -6.11
C PRO A 300 19.33 -16.17 -5.54
N ARG A 301 19.20 -16.27 -4.20
CA ARG A 301 17.91 -16.50 -3.54
C ARG A 301 17.02 -15.27 -3.54
N LEU A 302 17.59 -14.07 -3.41
CA LEU A 302 16.86 -12.81 -3.57
C LEU A 302 16.23 -12.71 -4.96
N ARG A 303 17.02 -12.97 -6.00
CA ARG A 303 16.56 -12.96 -7.41
C ARG A 303 15.45 -13.99 -7.65
N LEU A 304 15.63 -15.21 -7.13
CA LEU A 304 14.60 -16.26 -7.21
C LEU A 304 13.34 -15.88 -6.43
N SER A 305 13.48 -15.26 -5.26
CA SER A 305 12.35 -14.78 -4.46
C SER A 305 11.57 -13.71 -5.21
N TRP A 306 12.26 -12.71 -5.78
CA TRP A 306 11.64 -11.68 -6.62
C TRP A 306 10.88 -12.27 -7.81
N GLN A 307 11.50 -13.21 -8.53
CA GLN A 307 10.88 -13.82 -9.70
C GLN A 307 9.66 -14.68 -9.36
N LYS A 308 9.69 -15.42 -8.25
CA LYS A 308 8.65 -16.42 -7.90
C LYS A 308 7.55 -15.87 -7.00
N HIS A 309 7.85 -14.88 -6.18
CA HIS A 309 6.98 -14.40 -5.11
C HIS A 309 6.69 -12.89 -5.24
N ARG A 310 6.71 -12.40 -6.49
CA ARG A 310 6.50 -11.00 -6.88
C ARG A 310 5.18 -10.40 -6.35
N HIS A 311 4.14 -11.21 -6.25
CA HIS A 311 2.79 -10.85 -5.81
C HIS A 311 2.43 -11.54 -4.49
N SER A 312 3.43 -11.86 -3.66
CA SER A 312 3.23 -12.55 -2.38
C SER A 312 3.55 -11.69 -1.17
N MET A 313 3.82 -10.39 -1.37
CA MET A 313 3.93 -9.46 -0.25
C MET A 313 2.55 -9.27 0.37
N LEU A 314 2.43 -9.51 1.67
CA LEU A 314 1.15 -9.42 2.37
C LEU A 314 0.90 -7.99 2.82
N THR A 315 1.81 -7.42 3.61
CA THR A 315 1.66 -6.07 4.16
C THR A 315 2.98 -5.35 4.41
N GLY A 316 2.91 -4.03 4.55
CA GLY A 316 4.03 -3.16 4.87
C GLY A 316 3.53 -1.83 5.44
N ARG A 317 4.45 -0.96 5.89
CA ARG A 317 4.10 0.36 6.44
C ARG A 317 5.05 1.45 5.96
N LEU A 318 4.52 2.50 5.34
CA LEU A 318 5.27 3.69 4.94
C LEU A 318 5.20 4.74 6.04
N ASP A 319 6.34 5.35 6.34
CA ASP A 319 6.46 6.38 7.36
C ASP A 319 6.62 7.76 6.67
N PHE A 320 5.74 8.71 6.99
CA PHE A 320 5.63 10.00 6.32
C PHE A 320 5.71 11.20 7.28
N CYS A 321 6.21 12.31 6.75
CA CYS A 321 5.89 13.65 7.24
C CYS A 321 4.81 14.29 6.38
N MET A 322 3.75 14.80 7.02
CA MET A 322 2.68 15.53 6.35
C MET A 322 2.38 16.84 7.06
N SER A 323 2.39 17.95 6.32
CA SER A 323 2.02 19.28 6.81
C SER A 323 1.64 20.18 5.62
N GLU A 324 1.37 21.46 5.86
CA GLU A 324 1.19 22.45 4.79
C GLU A 324 2.37 22.56 3.80
N ASP A 325 3.58 22.18 4.21
CA ASP A 325 4.75 22.13 3.33
C ASP A 325 4.72 20.95 2.33
N GLY A 326 3.77 20.03 2.51
CA GLY A 326 3.55 18.86 1.66
C GLY A 326 3.73 17.53 2.38
N LEU A 327 3.83 16.47 1.58
CA LEU A 327 3.95 15.08 2.01
C LEU A 327 5.31 14.50 1.59
N LYS A 328 6.06 13.91 2.52
CA LYS A 328 7.38 13.31 2.29
C LYS A 328 7.51 11.94 2.95
N VAL A 329 8.04 10.96 2.23
CA VAL A 329 8.31 9.62 2.77
C VAL A 329 9.71 9.55 3.37
N TYR A 330 9.83 8.98 4.57
CA TYR A 330 11.11 8.71 5.23
C TYR A 330 11.65 7.33 4.87
N GLU A 331 10.79 6.31 4.92
CA GLU A 331 11.12 4.91 4.65
C GLU A 331 9.88 4.05 4.39
N TYR A 332 10.12 2.84 3.89
CA TYR A 332 9.10 1.80 3.70
C TYR A 332 9.47 0.56 4.49
N ASN A 333 8.74 0.26 5.56
CA ASN A 333 8.89 -0.97 6.35
C ASN A 333 8.17 -2.13 5.65
N ALA A 334 8.82 -2.74 4.66
CA ALA A 334 8.24 -3.80 3.82
C ALA A 334 8.50 -5.23 4.33
N ASP A 335 9.41 -5.43 5.29
CA ASP A 335 9.81 -6.74 5.81
C ASP A 335 8.97 -7.18 7.03
N SER A 336 8.94 -6.33 8.06
CA SER A 336 8.28 -6.61 9.34
C SER A 336 7.73 -5.31 9.94
N ALA A 337 6.52 -4.95 9.55
CA ALA A 337 5.81 -3.78 10.09
C ALA A 337 4.83 -4.20 11.19
N SER A 338 4.75 -3.38 12.25
CA SER A 338 3.74 -3.47 13.32
C SER A 338 2.77 -2.29 13.26
N CYS A 339 2.00 -2.04 14.33
CA CYS A 339 0.97 -1.02 14.47
C CYS A 339 -0.40 -1.37 13.82
N HIS A 340 -0.54 -2.54 13.19
CA HIS A 340 -1.82 -2.98 12.60
C HIS A 340 -2.93 -3.12 13.65
N THR A 341 -2.61 -3.71 14.79
CA THR A 341 -3.58 -3.96 15.88
C THR A 341 -4.13 -2.66 16.42
N GLU A 342 -3.24 -1.70 16.67
CA GLU A 342 -3.56 -0.41 17.24
C GLU A 342 -4.43 0.41 16.29
N ALA A 343 -4.02 0.49 15.02
CA ALA A 343 -4.71 1.26 14.00
C ALA A 343 -6.10 0.70 13.68
N CYS A 344 -6.19 -0.62 13.44
CA CYS A 344 -7.41 -1.27 12.98
C CYS A 344 -8.40 -1.52 14.12
N LEU A 345 -7.93 -2.09 15.23
CA LEU A 345 -8.83 -2.58 16.29
C LEU A 345 -8.94 -1.60 17.46
N ILE A 346 -7.80 -1.18 18.03
CA ILE A 346 -7.82 -0.45 19.31
C ILE A 346 -8.38 0.97 19.14
N ILE A 347 -8.04 1.68 18.05
CA ILE A 347 -8.64 2.98 17.74
C ILE A 347 -10.14 2.86 17.45
N GLN A 348 -10.58 1.81 16.74
CA GLN A 348 -11.99 1.57 16.49
C GLN A 348 -12.76 1.36 17.81
N LYS A 349 -12.24 0.49 18.70
CA LYS A 349 -12.80 0.27 20.05
C LYS A 349 -12.80 1.55 20.89
N TRP A 350 -11.78 2.39 20.77
CA TRP A 350 -11.71 3.69 21.45
C TRP A 350 -12.81 4.65 20.97
N ALA A 351 -13.09 4.67 19.66
CA ALA A 351 -14.17 5.48 19.09
C ALA A 351 -15.54 4.97 19.56
N GLU A 352 -15.77 3.65 19.49
CA GLU A 352 -16.99 2.98 19.92
C GLU A 352 -17.29 3.20 21.41
N GLN A 353 -16.31 2.94 22.30
CA GLN A 353 -16.43 3.20 23.73
C GLN A 353 -16.77 4.68 24.01
N GLY A 354 -16.30 5.53 23.11
CA GLY A 354 -16.50 6.93 23.18
C GLY A 354 -17.93 7.41 22.97
N GLY A 355 -18.59 6.88 21.95
CA GLY A 355 -19.99 7.12 21.62
C GLY A 355 -20.36 8.49 21.04
N ASP A 356 -19.41 9.42 20.87
CA ASP A 356 -19.60 10.77 20.30
C ASP A 356 -19.01 10.93 18.89
N ILE A 357 -18.14 10.01 18.45
CA ILE A 357 -17.55 9.96 17.11
C ILE A 357 -18.27 8.86 16.33
N THR A 358 -18.76 9.20 15.14
CA THR A 358 -19.51 8.27 14.27
C THR A 358 -18.67 7.74 13.11
N GLU A 359 -17.58 8.43 12.81
CA GLU A 359 -16.57 8.05 11.85
C GLU A 359 -15.75 6.88 12.38
N ASN A 360 -15.45 5.93 11.50
CA ASN A 360 -14.61 4.80 11.86
C ASN A 360 -13.13 5.16 11.84
N SER A 361 -12.30 4.27 12.38
CA SER A 361 -10.87 4.33 12.16
C SER A 361 -10.57 4.29 10.65
N PRO A 362 -9.66 5.12 10.14
CA PRO A 362 -9.26 5.06 8.73
C PRO A 362 -8.42 3.82 8.39
N ALA A 363 -8.26 2.88 9.33
CA ALA A 363 -7.69 1.56 9.12
C ALA A 363 -8.66 0.42 9.54
N GLU A 364 -9.96 0.70 9.64
CA GLU A 364 -10.96 -0.27 10.12
C GLU A 364 -10.99 -1.57 9.31
N ASP A 365 -10.82 -1.47 7.99
CA ASP A 365 -10.91 -2.61 7.07
C ASP A 365 -9.63 -3.42 6.94
N LEU A 366 -8.53 -2.98 7.56
CA LEU A 366 -7.21 -3.61 7.44
C LEU A 366 -7.22 -5.11 7.76
N LEU A 367 -8.01 -5.53 8.75
CA LEU A 367 -8.16 -6.96 9.10
C LEU A 367 -8.85 -7.76 7.97
N ASN A 368 -9.91 -7.19 7.36
CA ASN A 368 -10.66 -7.82 6.27
C ASN A 368 -9.82 -7.88 4.99
N GLU A 369 -9.04 -6.83 4.71
CA GLU A 369 -8.12 -6.80 3.58
C GLU A 369 -7.03 -7.88 3.72
N LEU A 370 -6.39 -7.98 4.88
CA LEU A 370 -5.40 -9.04 5.15
C LEU A 370 -6.01 -10.44 5.01
N ALA A 371 -7.20 -10.65 5.56
CA ALA A 371 -7.92 -11.93 5.41
C ALA A 371 -8.21 -12.25 3.94
N SER A 372 -8.61 -11.24 3.16
CA SER A 372 -8.85 -11.40 1.72
C SER A 372 -7.58 -11.83 1.00
N VAL A 373 -6.43 -11.18 1.24
CA VAL A 373 -5.15 -11.55 0.61
C VAL A 373 -4.76 -12.99 0.95
N TRP A 374 -4.89 -13.39 2.22
CA TRP A 374 -4.68 -14.77 2.64
C TRP A 374 -5.59 -15.73 1.89
N LYS A 375 -6.87 -15.42 1.79
CA LYS A 375 -7.87 -16.23 1.10
C LYS A 375 -7.58 -16.37 -0.40
N TYR A 376 -7.13 -15.32 -1.08
CA TYR A 376 -6.77 -15.39 -2.50
C TYR A 376 -5.50 -16.15 -2.78
N SER A 377 -4.56 -16.15 -1.83
CA SER A 377 -3.30 -16.86 -2.01
C SER A 377 -3.50 -18.38 -2.20
N GLN A 378 -4.63 -18.96 -1.74
CA GLN A 378 -5.12 -20.37 -1.86
C GLN A 378 -4.10 -21.52 -1.91
N GLU A 379 -2.88 -21.30 -1.43
CA GLU A 379 -1.83 -22.30 -1.55
C GLU A 379 -1.68 -23.16 -0.27
N TYR A 380 -2.36 -22.82 0.84
CA TYR A 380 -2.08 -23.43 2.15
C TYR A 380 -3.32 -23.62 3.04
N ASP A 381 -3.44 -24.81 3.62
CA ASP A 381 -4.43 -25.14 4.64
C ASP A 381 -3.96 -24.78 6.06
N PHE A 382 -2.65 -24.59 6.26
CA PHE A 382 -2.05 -24.35 7.57
C PHE A 382 -0.86 -23.38 7.53
N VAL A 383 -0.82 -22.41 8.45
CA VAL A 383 0.27 -21.42 8.59
C VAL A 383 0.84 -21.42 10.01
N HIS A 384 2.15 -21.59 10.14
CA HIS A 384 2.86 -21.35 11.41
C HIS A 384 3.18 -19.86 11.54
N ILE A 385 2.75 -19.22 12.64
CA ILE A 385 3.08 -17.84 12.96
C ILE A 385 4.31 -17.84 13.86
N MET A 386 5.45 -17.35 13.37
CA MET A 386 6.69 -17.30 14.14
C MET A 386 6.90 -15.90 14.72
N GLN A 387 7.04 -15.83 16.05
CA GLN A 387 7.34 -14.59 16.75
C GLN A 387 8.54 -14.69 17.70
N ASP A 388 9.12 -13.54 18.05
CA ASP A 388 10.15 -13.46 19.09
C ASP A 388 9.52 -13.46 20.49
N ASP A 389 10.37 -13.50 21.52
CA ASP A 389 9.99 -13.30 22.92
C ASP A 389 9.89 -11.80 23.25
N ASP A 390 8.97 -11.12 22.56
CA ASP A 390 8.64 -9.71 22.76
C ASP A 390 7.14 -9.54 23.00
N ALA A 391 6.78 -8.76 24.02
CA ALA A 391 5.38 -8.60 24.40
C ALA A 391 4.54 -7.83 23.34
N GLU A 392 5.16 -6.93 22.57
CA GLU A 392 4.48 -6.25 21.46
C GLU A 392 4.07 -7.25 20.37
N GLU A 393 4.92 -8.25 20.15
CA GLU A 393 4.71 -9.26 19.11
C GLU A 393 3.60 -10.26 19.47
N ASP A 394 3.31 -10.46 20.76
CA ASP A 394 2.26 -11.38 21.22
C ASP A 394 0.88 -10.98 20.65
N TYR A 395 0.46 -9.71 20.83
CA TYR A 395 -0.84 -9.27 20.30
C TYR A 395 -0.80 -9.03 18.78
N HIS A 396 0.37 -8.72 18.21
CA HIS A 396 0.52 -8.58 16.76
C HIS A 396 0.37 -9.94 16.05
N ALA A 397 0.94 -11.01 16.61
CA ALA A 397 0.76 -12.37 16.12
C ALA A 397 -0.68 -12.84 16.22
N LEU A 398 -1.38 -12.51 17.31
CA LEU A 398 -2.82 -12.80 17.47
C LEU A 398 -3.67 -12.04 16.44
N PHE A 399 -3.33 -10.80 16.11
CA PHE A 399 -4.01 -10.05 15.05
C PHE A 399 -3.89 -10.74 13.69
N MET A 400 -2.69 -11.18 13.32
CA MET A 400 -2.50 -11.94 12.07
C MET A 400 -3.20 -13.31 12.11
N GLN A 401 -3.20 -13.99 13.26
CA GLN A 401 -3.97 -15.23 13.46
C GLN A 401 -5.47 -15.02 13.24
N LYS A 402 -6.02 -13.87 13.67
CA LYS A 402 -7.42 -13.49 13.43
C LYS A 402 -7.68 -13.30 11.93
N ALA A 403 -6.78 -12.64 11.19
CA ALA A 403 -6.86 -12.52 9.73
C ALA A 403 -6.85 -13.89 9.01
N LEU A 404 -5.94 -14.78 9.40
CA LEU A 404 -5.87 -16.16 8.87
C LEU A 404 -7.15 -16.94 9.16
N THR A 405 -7.70 -16.80 10.38
CA THR A 405 -8.95 -17.46 10.78
C THR A 405 -10.13 -16.97 9.93
N LEU A 406 -10.24 -15.66 9.70
CA LEU A 406 -11.24 -15.06 8.81
C LEU A 406 -11.09 -15.55 7.36
N ALA A 407 -9.85 -15.78 6.91
CA ALA A 407 -9.56 -16.39 5.62
C ALA A 407 -9.91 -17.88 5.54
N GLY A 408 -10.27 -18.53 6.66
CA GLY A 408 -10.53 -19.96 6.75
C GLY A 408 -9.27 -20.83 6.81
N ILE A 409 -8.13 -20.25 7.21
CA ILE A 409 -6.82 -20.93 7.28
C ILE A 409 -6.50 -21.27 8.73
N GLU A 410 -6.17 -22.54 9.00
CA GLU A 410 -5.70 -22.95 10.32
C GLU A 410 -4.30 -22.39 10.60
N SER A 411 -4.00 -22.05 11.86
CA SER A 411 -2.67 -21.56 12.21
C SER A 411 -2.24 -21.93 13.63
N LYS A 412 -0.94 -21.86 13.89
CA LYS A 412 -0.35 -22.02 15.22
C LYS A 412 0.78 -21.05 15.44
N ILE A 413 0.71 -20.34 16.56
CA ILE A 413 1.76 -19.42 17.01
C ILE A 413 2.90 -20.23 17.63
N LEU A 414 4.12 -19.94 17.18
CA LEU A 414 5.39 -20.46 17.66
C LEU A 414 6.16 -19.28 18.28
N LYS A 415 6.23 -19.25 19.61
CA LYS A 415 6.96 -18.24 20.36
C LYS A 415 8.40 -18.68 20.57
N GLY A 416 9.35 -17.91 20.03
CA GLY A 416 10.74 -18.32 19.95
C GLY A 416 10.95 -19.52 19.02
N LEU A 417 12.00 -20.31 19.28
CA LEU A 417 12.40 -21.44 18.43
C LEU A 417 12.38 -22.80 19.15
N ASP A 418 12.08 -22.82 20.45
CA ASP A 418 12.21 -24.04 21.27
C ASP A 418 11.13 -25.09 20.96
N GLY A 419 9.99 -24.69 20.38
CA GLY A 419 8.92 -25.58 19.91
C GLY A 419 9.11 -26.12 18.49
N ILE A 420 10.29 -25.93 17.89
CA ILE A 420 10.62 -26.37 16.53
C ILE A 420 11.73 -27.42 16.58
N HIS A 421 11.48 -28.56 15.96
CA HIS A 421 12.34 -29.74 16.04
C HIS A 421 12.67 -30.32 14.68
N TRP A 422 13.76 -31.09 14.63
CA TRP A 422 14.08 -31.94 13.49
C TRP A 422 13.47 -33.33 13.68
N ASN A 423 12.75 -33.83 12.67
CA ASN A 423 12.37 -35.24 12.64
C ASN A 423 13.55 -36.13 12.18
N SER A 424 13.36 -37.45 12.20
CA SER A 424 14.42 -38.43 11.89
C SER A 424 14.99 -38.35 10.48
N ILE A 425 14.33 -37.65 9.55
CA ILE A 425 14.76 -37.47 8.17
C ILE A 425 15.17 -36.02 7.85
N GLY A 426 15.30 -35.16 8.86
CA GLY A 426 15.76 -33.78 8.68
C GLY A 426 14.69 -32.83 8.12
N GLN A 427 13.41 -33.07 8.42
CA GLN A 427 12.35 -32.08 8.21
C GLN A 427 12.05 -31.33 9.50
N LEU A 428 11.59 -30.08 9.36
CA LEU A 428 11.18 -29.25 10.48
C LEU A 428 9.73 -29.58 10.84
N ILE A 429 9.52 -29.85 12.13
CA ILE A 429 8.22 -30.14 12.72
C ILE A 429 8.03 -29.28 13.97
N ASP A 430 6.77 -29.02 14.32
CA ASP A 430 6.43 -28.42 15.60
C ASP A 430 6.26 -29.48 16.71
N ASP A 431 5.92 -29.05 17.93
CA ASP A 431 5.65 -29.92 19.07
C ASP A 431 4.56 -30.98 18.84
N ASP A 432 3.60 -30.72 17.93
CA ASP A 432 2.51 -31.65 17.59
C ASP A 432 2.89 -32.57 16.42
N GLN A 433 4.18 -32.63 16.05
CA GLN A 433 4.72 -33.39 14.92
C GLN A 433 4.17 -32.94 13.56
N ARG A 434 3.60 -31.72 13.47
CA ARG A 434 3.14 -31.16 12.20
C ARG A 434 4.32 -30.55 11.45
N LEU A 435 4.42 -30.85 10.16
CA LEU A 435 5.45 -30.30 9.29
C LEU A 435 5.29 -28.79 9.16
N ILE A 436 6.41 -28.06 9.23
CA ILE A 436 6.46 -26.63 8.96
C ILE A 436 6.70 -26.44 7.46
N GLN A 437 5.71 -25.86 6.77
CA GLN A 437 5.75 -25.66 5.31
C GLN A 437 5.46 -24.22 4.90
N CYS A 438 4.67 -23.49 5.69
CA CYS A 438 4.33 -22.10 5.47
C CYS A 438 4.46 -21.34 6.79
N VAL A 439 5.16 -20.21 6.74
CA VAL A 439 5.45 -19.37 7.89
C VAL A 439 5.05 -17.93 7.59
N TRP A 440 4.31 -17.30 8.51
CA TRP A 440 4.29 -15.85 8.65
C TRP A 440 5.17 -15.47 9.84
N LYS A 441 6.02 -14.45 9.71
CA LYS A 441 7.00 -14.07 10.73
C LYS A 441 6.83 -12.62 11.19
N THR A 442 7.01 -12.37 12.48
CA THR A 442 7.25 -11.02 13.02
C THR A 442 8.74 -10.65 12.97
N TRP A 443 9.61 -11.66 12.99
CA TRP A 443 11.06 -11.49 12.90
C TRP A 443 11.47 -10.73 11.62
N ALA A 444 12.37 -9.76 11.76
CA ALA A 444 13.04 -9.16 10.62
C ALA A 444 13.97 -10.18 9.94
N TRP A 445 14.01 -10.18 8.61
CA TRP A 445 14.97 -10.98 7.84
C TRP A 445 16.42 -10.64 8.19
N GLU A 446 16.69 -9.39 8.59
CA GLU A 446 18.03 -8.94 8.99
C GLU A 446 18.59 -9.78 10.14
N THR A 447 17.76 -10.19 11.10
CA THR A 447 18.17 -11.09 12.19
C THR A 447 18.64 -12.45 11.67
N ALA A 448 17.99 -12.98 10.64
CA ALA A 448 18.43 -14.20 9.98
C ALA A 448 19.72 -13.95 9.17
N MET A 449 19.87 -12.79 8.53
CA MET A 449 21.09 -12.45 7.82
C MET A 449 22.30 -12.30 8.74
N ASP A 450 22.12 -11.78 9.96
CA ASP A 450 23.19 -11.72 10.97
C ASP A 450 23.71 -13.12 11.31
N GLN A 451 22.82 -14.11 11.48
CA GLN A 451 23.23 -15.51 11.67
C GLN A 451 24.02 -16.06 10.47
N VAL A 452 23.77 -15.58 9.24
CA VAL A 452 24.59 -15.91 8.06
C VAL A 452 25.94 -15.19 8.11
N ARG A 453 25.99 -13.93 8.55
CA ARG A 453 27.24 -13.15 8.69
C ARG A 453 28.18 -13.77 9.71
N GLU A 454 27.66 -14.23 10.86
CA GLU A 454 28.44 -14.87 11.94
C GLU A 454 29.24 -16.10 11.47
N VAL A 455 28.68 -16.86 10.54
CA VAL A 455 29.31 -18.05 9.95
C VAL A 455 30.10 -17.75 8.68
N SER A 456 29.94 -16.58 8.06
CA SER A 456 30.55 -16.23 6.76
C SER A 456 32.08 -16.13 6.74
N SER A 457 32.76 -16.25 7.89
CA SER A 457 34.23 -16.35 7.97
C SER A 457 34.79 -17.64 7.35
N THR A 458 33.93 -18.60 7.03
CA THR A 458 34.23 -19.85 6.31
C THR A 458 33.58 -19.86 4.93
N GLU A 459 34.31 -20.23 3.88
CA GLU A 459 33.77 -20.39 2.52
C GLU A 459 32.77 -21.57 2.49
N TYR A 460 31.47 -21.26 2.35
CA TYR A 460 30.43 -22.25 2.15
C TYR A 460 29.92 -22.23 0.70
N ALA A 461 29.64 -23.42 0.15
CA ALA A 461 29.03 -23.57 -1.17
C ALA A 461 27.53 -23.24 -1.21
N ALA A 462 26.88 -23.13 -0.05
CA ALA A 462 25.45 -22.85 0.11
C ALA A 462 25.17 -22.09 1.41
N VAL A 463 23.94 -21.61 1.59
CA VAL A 463 23.49 -21.03 2.87
C VAL A 463 23.72 -22.05 3.99
N PRO A 464 24.39 -21.70 5.08
CA PRO A 464 24.82 -22.62 6.13
C PRO A 464 23.68 -22.96 7.10
N ILE A 465 22.57 -23.47 6.56
CA ILE A 465 21.46 -24.04 7.33
C ILE A 465 21.82 -25.44 7.79
N HIS A 466 21.39 -25.81 8.99
CA HIS A 466 21.41 -27.19 9.43
C HIS A 466 20.32 -27.97 8.70
N THR A 467 20.58 -29.25 8.41
CA THR A 467 19.58 -30.23 7.99
C THR A 467 19.66 -31.42 8.95
N GLY A 468 19.54 -31.11 10.24
CA GLY A 468 20.09 -31.90 11.35
C GLY A 468 19.29 -33.13 11.77
N TYR A 469 19.88 -33.85 12.72
CA TYR A 469 19.27 -34.95 13.50
C TYR A 469 18.56 -34.39 14.75
N PRO A 470 17.68 -35.16 15.43
CA PRO A 470 16.80 -34.66 16.50
C PRO A 470 17.44 -33.83 17.61
N ASP A 471 18.73 -34.04 17.93
CA ASP A 471 19.45 -33.34 19.00
C ASP A 471 20.01 -31.95 18.59
N THR A 472 19.80 -31.53 17.33
CA THR A 472 20.33 -30.25 16.82
C THR A 472 19.36 -29.11 17.16
N LYS A 473 19.83 -28.10 17.90
CA LYS A 473 19.01 -26.90 18.16
C LYS A 473 18.72 -26.16 16.84
N VAL A 474 17.44 -25.88 16.58
CA VAL A 474 16.99 -25.11 15.42
C VAL A 474 17.33 -23.62 15.60
N ARG A 475 17.87 -22.99 14.56
CA ARG A 475 18.08 -21.55 14.47
C ARG A 475 17.09 -20.91 13.50
N LEU A 476 16.98 -19.58 13.53
CA LEU A 476 16.06 -18.84 12.66
C LEU A 476 16.35 -19.08 11.18
N ILE A 477 17.64 -19.05 10.77
CA ILE A 477 18.02 -19.34 9.38
C ILE A 477 17.67 -20.77 8.94
N ASP A 478 17.63 -21.72 9.87
CA ASP A 478 17.34 -23.11 9.55
C ASP A 478 15.88 -23.29 9.12
N VAL A 479 14.99 -22.38 9.55
CA VAL A 479 13.59 -22.31 9.13
C VAL A 479 13.42 -21.37 7.95
N LEU A 480 13.77 -20.08 8.10
CA LEU A 480 13.42 -19.05 7.12
C LEU A 480 14.16 -19.22 5.79
N LEU A 481 15.37 -19.78 5.80
CA LEU A 481 16.14 -20.06 4.59
C LEU A 481 16.05 -21.54 4.20
N ARG A 482 15.02 -22.27 4.66
CA ARG A 482 14.76 -23.62 4.17
C ARG A 482 14.06 -23.55 2.81
N PRO A 483 14.58 -24.19 1.73
CA PRO A 483 14.02 -24.02 0.38
C PRO A 483 12.57 -24.46 0.22
N GLU A 484 12.13 -25.43 1.03
CA GLU A 484 10.78 -26.00 0.97
C GLU A 484 9.75 -25.21 1.80
N ILE A 485 10.19 -24.25 2.62
CA ILE A 485 9.31 -23.43 3.47
C ILE A 485 9.00 -22.13 2.75
N LYS A 486 7.71 -21.83 2.58
CA LYS A 486 7.28 -20.49 2.16
C LYS A 486 7.24 -19.56 3.35
N VAL A 487 7.78 -18.36 3.19
CA VAL A 487 7.90 -17.36 4.25
C VAL A 487 7.22 -16.07 3.82
N PHE A 488 6.40 -15.52 4.70
CA PHE A 488 5.78 -14.21 4.60
C PHE A 488 6.31 -13.30 5.71
N GLU A 489 6.84 -12.12 5.42
CA GLU A 489 7.06 -11.54 4.07
C GLU A 489 8.15 -12.27 3.25
N PRO A 490 8.05 -12.29 1.89
CA PRO A 490 9.05 -12.92 1.04
C PRO A 490 10.46 -12.33 1.20
N LEU A 491 11.50 -13.13 0.98
CA LEU A 491 12.90 -12.69 1.12
C LEU A 491 13.25 -11.43 0.32
N TRP A 492 12.61 -11.16 -0.82
CA TRP A 492 12.90 -9.96 -1.62
C TRP A 492 12.51 -8.65 -0.92
N THR A 493 11.59 -8.66 0.06
CA THR A 493 11.10 -7.44 0.74
C THR A 493 12.18 -6.75 1.58
N VAL A 494 13.30 -7.44 1.84
CA VAL A 494 14.50 -6.85 2.46
C VAL A 494 15.13 -5.75 1.61
N ILE A 495 14.92 -5.76 0.30
CA ILE A 495 15.44 -4.73 -0.60
C ILE A 495 14.67 -3.41 -0.40
N PRO A 496 13.34 -3.34 -0.58
CA PRO A 496 12.60 -2.10 -0.35
C PRO A 496 12.59 -1.67 1.12
N SER A 497 12.78 -2.60 2.08
CA SER A 497 12.86 -2.28 3.50
C SER A 497 14.21 -1.75 3.96
N ASN A 498 15.27 -1.95 3.18
CA ASN A 498 16.61 -1.47 3.50
C ASN A 498 16.81 -0.05 2.93
N LYS A 499 17.21 0.89 3.77
CA LYS A 499 17.32 2.32 3.45
C LYS A 499 18.38 2.63 2.37
N ALA A 500 19.25 1.67 2.02
CA ALA A 500 20.12 1.77 0.83
C ALA A 500 19.33 1.91 -0.48
N ILE A 501 18.02 1.59 -0.49
CA ILE A 501 17.13 1.84 -1.63
C ILE A 501 16.82 3.33 -1.84
N LEU A 502 16.93 4.18 -0.81
CA LEU A 502 16.52 5.58 -0.88
C LEU A 502 17.38 6.41 -1.87
N PRO A 503 18.73 6.30 -1.88
CA PRO A 503 19.54 6.90 -2.94
C PRO A 503 19.20 6.37 -4.35
N VAL A 504 18.84 5.09 -4.47
CA VAL A 504 18.44 4.50 -5.75
C VAL A 504 17.12 5.09 -6.24
N LEU A 505 16.12 5.20 -5.35
CA LEU A 505 14.85 5.87 -5.63
C LEU A 505 15.07 7.32 -6.08
N TRP A 506 15.90 8.07 -5.35
CA TRP A 506 16.23 9.45 -5.73
C TRP A 506 16.92 9.54 -7.10
N SER A 507 17.80 8.59 -7.41
CA SER A 507 18.46 8.53 -8.73
C SER A 507 17.49 8.17 -9.86
N LEU A 508 16.49 7.31 -9.60
CA LEU A 508 15.51 6.89 -10.60
C LEU A 508 14.41 7.94 -10.81
N PHE A 509 14.04 8.64 -9.74
CA PHE A 509 12.96 9.63 -9.70
C PHE A 509 13.45 10.94 -9.08
N PRO A 510 14.41 11.63 -9.73
CA PRO A 510 15.01 12.85 -9.19
C PRO A 510 13.95 13.93 -9.01
N HIS A 511 13.97 14.59 -7.85
CA HIS A 511 13.02 15.66 -7.48
C HIS A 511 11.55 15.22 -7.42
N HIS A 512 11.28 13.92 -7.30
CA HIS A 512 9.91 13.44 -7.07
C HIS A 512 9.31 14.08 -5.81
N HIS A 513 8.05 14.51 -5.87
CA HIS A 513 7.48 15.36 -4.82
C HIS A 513 7.33 14.66 -3.47
N TYR A 514 7.24 13.33 -3.41
CA TYR A 514 7.17 12.57 -2.16
C TYR A 514 8.56 12.18 -1.64
N LEU A 515 9.60 12.24 -2.48
CA LEU A 515 10.94 11.81 -2.10
C LEU A 515 11.73 12.96 -1.45
N LEU A 516 12.70 12.55 -0.64
CA LEU A 516 13.73 13.39 -0.07
C LEU A 516 15.07 13.04 -0.72
N ASN A 517 15.88 14.06 -1.02
CA ASN A 517 17.23 13.85 -1.55
C ASN A 517 18.00 12.94 -0.59
N THR A 518 18.50 11.80 -1.08
CA THR A 518 19.20 10.82 -0.25
C THR A 518 20.45 10.33 -0.96
N ASP A 519 21.55 10.23 -0.24
CA ASP A 519 22.85 9.79 -0.77
C ASP A 519 23.59 8.91 0.27
N PHE A 520 24.60 8.17 -0.17
CA PHE A 520 25.53 7.44 0.72
C PHE A 520 26.62 8.35 1.30
N THR A 521 26.70 9.61 0.85
CA THR A 521 27.65 10.62 1.32
C THR A 521 26.97 11.97 1.56
N ILE A 522 27.59 12.83 2.35
CA ILE A 522 27.07 14.18 2.61
C ILE A 522 27.45 15.10 1.43
N THR A 523 26.51 15.30 0.51
CA THR A 523 26.64 16.19 -0.65
C THR A 523 26.49 17.67 -0.27
N ASP A 524 26.89 18.58 -1.18
CA ASP A 524 26.74 20.03 -0.97
C ASP A 524 25.27 20.46 -0.79
N GLU A 525 24.32 19.75 -1.41
CA GLU A 525 22.89 20.01 -1.26
C GLU A 525 22.41 19.61 0.13
N LEU A 526 22.81 18.41 0.60
CA LEU A 526 22.48 17.93 1.95
C LEU A 526 23.06 18.84 3.04
N ARG A 527 24.27 19.39 2.85
CA ARG A 527 24.83 20.39 3.79
C ARG A 527 23.97 21.65 3.88
N LYS A 528 23.41 22.10 2.75
CA LYS A 528 22.56 23.31 2.69
C LYS A 528 21.20 23.11 3.33
N THR A 529 20.64 21.91 3.26
CA THR A 529 19.32 21.61 3.82
C THR A 529 19.40 21.12 5.28
N GLY A 530 20.55 20.59 5.69
CA GLY A 530 20.63 19.65 6.80
C GLY A 530 20.25 18.23 6.34
N TYR A 531 20.55 17.24 7.17
CA TYR A 531 20.29 15.84 6.87
C TYR A 531 20.03 14.98 8.12
N ALA A 532 19.34 13.86 7.91
CA ALA A 532 19.25 12.75 8.85
C ALA A 532 20.28 11.66 8.47
N VAL A 533 21.08 11.21 9.44
CA VAL A 533 21.95 10.03 9.31
C VAL A 533 21.17 8.82 9.76
N LYS A 534 21.05 7.81 8.89
CA LYS A 534 20.26 6.60 9.19
C LYS A 534 21.03 5.33 8.79
N PRO A 535 21.15 4.33 9.68
CA PRO A 535 21.73 3.02 9.33
C PRO A 535 20.85 2.29 8.31
N ILE A 536 21.48 1.63 7.33
CA ILE A 536 20.76 1.05 6.19
C ILE A 536 19.73 -0.03 6.56
N ALA A 537 20.01 -0.84 7.58
CA ALA A 537 19.13 -1.90 8.06
C ALA A 537 18.66 -1.65 9.52
N GLY A 538 18.76 -0.41 10.01
CA GLY A 538 18.20 -0.05 11.32
C GLY A 538 16.70 0.19 11.30
N ARG A 539 16.08 0.07 12.47
CA ARG A 539 14.63 0.18 12.70
C ARG A 539 14.33 0.89 14.03
N CYS A 540 13.06 1.23 14.25
CA CYS A 540 12.56 1.76 15.52
C CYS A 540 13.28 3.03 16.01
N GLY A 541 13.68 3.91 15.09
CA GLY A 541 14.37 5.17 15.42
C GLY A 541 15.74 4.99 16.07
N SER A 542 16.37 3.82 15.96
CA SER A 542 17.70 3.55 16.54
C SER A 542 18.83 4.13 15.70
N ASN A 543 19.83 4.72 16.36
CA ASN A 543 21.05 5.27 15.73
C ASN A 543 20.77 6.35 14.68
N ILE A 544 19.82 7.25 14.97
CA ILE A 544 19.44 8.36 14.10
C ILE A 544 20.12 9.63 14.61
N ASP A 545 20.82 10.33 13.72
CA ASP A 545 21.32 11.68 13.99
C ASP A 545 20.61 12.69 13.09
N LEU A 546 20.04 13.74 13.66
CA LEU A 546 19.44 14.85 12.91
C LEU A 546 20.38 16.05 12.95
N VAL A 547 20.82 16.51 11.78
CA VAL A 547 21.78 17.62 11.65
C VAL A 547 21.15 18.74 10.83
N SER A 548 21.12 19.96 11.39
CA SER A 548 20.58 21.14 10.71
C SER A 548 21.51 21.66 9.61
N HIS A 549 21.02 22.59 8.79
CA HIS A 549 21.80 23.30 7.77
C HIS A 549 22.98 24.12 8.32
N ASN A 550 23.02 24.38 9.64
CA ASN A 550 24.12 25.09 10.31
C ASN A 550 25.08 24.13 11.03
N ASP A 551 25.10 22.85 10.65
CA ASP A 551 25.89 21.77 11.27
C ASP A 551 25.60 21.56 12.77
N SER A 552 24.43 21.98 13.25
CA SER A 552 24.00 21.73 14.64
C SER A 552 23.24 20.41 14.74
N VAL A 553 23.64 19.54 15.67
CA VAL A 553 22.88 18.33 16.01
C VAL A 553 21.57 18.75 16.69
N LEU A 554 20.44 18.39 16.09
CA LEU A 554 19.09 18.63 16.60
C LEU A 554 18.63 17.51 17.53
N ASP A 555 18.96 16.27 17.19
CA ASP A 555 18.61 15.08 17.96
C ASP A 555 19.56 13.92 17.64
N THR A 556 19.68 12.97 18.56
CA THR A 556 20.54 11.79 18.46
C THR A 556 19.91 10.65 19.26
N THR A 557 19.82 9.46 18.68
CA THR A 557 19.33 8.27 19.37
C THR A 557 20.37 7.17 19.44
N ASP A 558 20.38 6.43 20.54
CA ASP A 558 21.21 5.23 20.71
C ASP A 558 20.61 4.01 19.99
N GLY A 559 21.38 2.91 19.90
CA GLY A 559 20.90 1.66 19.31
C GLY A 559 22.03 0.70 18.93
N LYS A 560 21.65 -0.46 18.34
CA LYS A 560 22.56 -1.58 18.06
C LYS A 560 23.19 -1.54 16.65
N PHE A 561 22.84 -0.55 15.81
CA PHE A 561 23.18 -0.52 14.39
C PHE A 561 24.39 0.38 14.04
N ASN A 562 25.15 0.85 15.03
CA ASN A 562 26.28 1.78 14.86
C ASN A 562 27.38 1.33 13.88
N ASN A 563 27.50 0.02 13.63
CA ASN A 563 28.54 -0.54 12.77
C ASN A 563 28.08 -0.73 11.32
N GLN A 564 26.83 -0.40 10.99
CA GLN A 564 26.30 -0.52 9.64
C GLN A 564 26.68 0.69 8.78
N LYS A 565 26.57 0.53 7.45
CA LYS A 565 26.60 1.67 6.53
C LYS A 565 25.43 2.60 6.83
N ASN A 566 25.63 3.89 6.59
CA ASN A 566 24.59 4.90 6.71
C ASN A 566 24.19 5.43 5.34
N ILE A 567 22.96 5.97 5.28
CA ILE A 567 22.56 6.94 4.27
C ILE A 567 22.37 8.31 4.92
N TYR A 568 22.39 9.34 4.10
CA TYR A 568 22.15 10.72 4.46
C TYR A 568 20.95 11.22 3.68
N GLN A 569 19.83 11.44 4.37
CA GLN A 569 18.59 11.91 3.76
C GLN A 569 18.38 13.37 4.12
N GLN A 570 17.92 14.18 3.17
CA GLN A 570 17.56 15.58 3.36
C GLN A 570 16.68 15.75 4.60
N LEU A 571 17.06 16.69 5.47
CA LEU A 571 16.32 16.96 6.69
C LEU A 571 14.92 17.49 6.35
N TRP A 572 13.93 16.84 6.94
CA TRP A 572 12.54 17.25 6.90
C TRP A 572 11.93 16.87 8.25
N CYS A 573 11.75 17.84 9.14
CA CYS A 573 11.30 17.59 10.51
C CYS A 573 9.79 17.36 10.56
N LEU A 574 9.36 16.47 11.45
CA LEU A 574 7.94 16.24 11.72
C LEU A 574 7.23 17.53 12.20
N PRO A 575 5.95 17.73 11.87
CA PRO A 575 5.17 18.83 12.41
C PRO A 575 4.95 18.63 13.92
N LYS A 576 4.97 19.73 14.67
CA LYS A 576 4.65 19.72 16.10
C LYS A 576 3.21 20.16 16.32
N VAL A 577 2.35 19.24 16.76
CA VAL A 577 0.92 19.48 17.04
C VAL A 577 0.62 19.04 18.46
N ALA A 578 -0.06 19.89 19.24
CA ALA A 578 -0.34 19.64 20.66
C ALA A 578 0.90 19.25 21.50
N ASN A 579 2.03 19.92 21.23
CA ASN A 579 3.35 19.67 21.84
C ASN A 579 4.01 18.32 21.54
N LYS A 580 3.42 17.49 20.67
CA LYS A 580 4.01 16.24 20.18
C LYS A 580 4.45 16.39 18.72
N TYR A 581 5.51 15.69 18.32
CA TYR A 581 5.84 15.54 16.91
C TYR A 581 5.04 14.39 16.33
N ILE A 582 4.30 14.66 15.25
CA ILE A 582 3.34 13.69 14.69
C ILE A 582 3.86 13.16 13.36
N GLN A 583 4.08 11.85 13.30
CA GLN A 583 4.36 11.11 12.06
C GLN A 583 3.08 10.45 11.55
N VAL A 584 2.87 10.51 10.25
CA VAL A 584 1.78 9.79 9.58
C VAL A 584 2.34 8.47 9.06
N CYS A 585 1.64 7.37 9.29
CA CYS A 585 2.02 6.06 8.78
C CYS A 585 0.87 5.50 7.95
N THR A 586 1.15 5.00 6.75
CA THR A 586 0.14 4.27 5.96
C THR A 586 0.51 2.80 5.84
N PHE A 587 -0.50 1.95 5.79
CA PHE A 587 -0.33 0.53 5.54
C PHE A 587 -0.46 0.24 4.05
N THR A 588 0.38 -0.69 3.57
CA THR A 588 0.15 -1.36 2.29
C THR A 588 -0.38 -2.76 2.56
N VAL A 589 -1.42 -3.19 1.86
CA VAL A 589 -1.91 -4.58 1.83
C VAL A 589 -1.99 -5.02 0.37
N ASP A 590 -1.28 -6.09 0.01
CA ASP A 590 -1.08 -6.53 -1.39
C ASP A 590 -0.65 -5.37 -2.33
N GLY A 591 0.18 -4.48 -1.80
CA GLY A 591 0.73 -3.34 -2.53
C GLY A 591 -0.16 -2.11 -2.70
N ASN A 592 -1.39 -2.13 -2.15
CA ASN A 592 -2.32 -0.99 -2.17
C ASN A 592 -2.49 -0.40 -0.77
N TYR A 593 -2.95 0.84 -0.66
CA TYR A 593 -3.31 1.51 0.59
C TYR A 593 -4.33 0.68 1.37
N GLY A 594 -4.03 0.39 2.64
CA GLY A 594 -4.91 -0.34 3.57
C GLY A 594 -5.20 0.42 4.85
N GLY A 595 -5.05 1.75 4.83
CA GLY A 595 -5.36 2.63 5.95
C GLY A 595 -4.19 3.44 6.49
N VAL A 596 -4.48 4.32 7.44
CA VAL A 596 -3.52 5.27 8.04
C VAL A 596 -3.59 5.26 9.57
N CYS A 597 -2.45 5.48 10.23
CA CYS A 597 -2.38 5.78 11.65
C CYS A 597 -1.36 6.88 11.95
N LEU A 598 -1.36 7.36 13.19
CA LEU A 598 -0.42 8.38 13.67
C LEU A 598 0.49 7.81 14.75
N ARG A 599 1.77 8.18 14.68
CA ARG A 599 2.75 7.97 15.75
C ARG A 599 3.17 9.32 16.32
N SER A 600 3.34 9.40 17.64
CA SER A 600 3.75 10.63 18.28
C SER A 600 4.90 10.46 19.27
N ASP A 601 5.74 11.48 19.37
CA ASP A 601 6.87 11.51 20.31
C ASP A 601 7.13 12.94 20.79
N ASP A 602 7.76 13.08 21.96
CA ASP A 602 8.18 14.39 22.49
C ASP A 602 9.41 14.95 21.74
N SER A 603 10.15 14.07 21.07
CA SER A 603 11.36 14.34 20.27
C SER A 603 11.08 14.24 18.76
N LEU A 604 12.06 14.63 17.94
CA LEU A 604 11.91 14.63 16.48
C LEU A 604 11.94 13.21 15.86
N VAL A 605 12.38 12.22 16.64
CA VAL A 605 12.58 10.84 16.16
C VAL A 605 11.54 9.92 16.79
N ILE A 606 10.68 9.32 15.96
CA ILE A 606 9.76 8.25 16.35
C ILE A 606 10.57 6.97 16.66
N LYS A 607 10.21 6.31 17.76
CA LYS A 607 10.88 5.14 18.33
C LYS A 607 9.90 3.98 18.48
N LYS A 608 10.38 2.84 19.00
CA LYS A 608 9.52 1.69 19.31
C LYS A 608 8.41 2.09 20.29
N ASP A 609 8.77 2.80 21.35
CA ASP A 609 7.94 3.21 22.49
C ASP A 609 7.16 4.52 22.26
N SER A 610 7.23 5.11 21.07
CA SER A 610 6.40 6.26 20.71
C SER A 610 4.92 5.87 20.67
N ASP A 611 4.04 6.78 21.06
CA ASP A 611 2.61 6.51 21.22
C ASP A 611 1.91 6.31 19.87
N ILE A 612 0.74 5.67 19.92
CA ILE A 612 -0.24 5.66 18.83
C ILE A 612 -1.31 6.68 19.17
N GLU A 613 -1.57 7.62 18.27
CA GLU A 613 -2.58 8.64 18.47
C GLU A 613 -3.88 8.27 17.75
N PRO A 614 -5.06 8.37 18.41
CA PRO A 614 -6.34 8.21 17.73
C PRO A 614 -6.48 9.21 16.59
N LEU A 615 -6.83 8.71 15.41
CA LEU A 615 -6.99 9.49 14.18
C LEU A 615 -8.39 9.30 13.63
N ILE A 616 -9.03 10.41 13.25
CA ILE A 616 -10.32 10.43 12.56
C ILE A 616 -10.20 11.28 11.29
N VAL A 617 -10.76 10.79 10.19
CA VAL A 617 -10.85 11.55 8.93
C VAL A 617 -12.16 12.35 8.94
N ILE A 618 -12.08 13.62 8.55
CA ILE A 618 -13.24 14.52 8.50
C ILE A 618 -13.34 15.22 7.14
N GLU A 619 -14.55 15.62 6.76
CA GLU A 619 -14.78 16.37 5.52
C GLU A 619 -13.91 17.63 5.44
N ASP A 620 -13.43 17.96 4.23
CA ASP A 620 -12.59 19.14 3.98
C ASP A 620 -13.21 20.45 4.53
N ASN A 621 -14.53 20.59 4.41
CA ASN A 621 -15.26 21.76 4.93
C ASN A 621 -15.18 21.90 6.46
N ALA A 622 -15.09 20.78 7.18
CA ALA A 622 -14.96 20.78 8.64
C ALA A 622 -13.55 21.19 9.08
N VAL A 623 -12.52 20.84 8.30
CA VAL A 623 -11.13 21.28 8.52
C VAL A 623 -11.01 22.79 8.32
N LEU A 624 -11.53 23.31 7.20
CA LEU A 624 -11.40 24.72 6.81
C LEU A 624 -12.20 25.70 7.70
N LYS A 625 -13.27 25.25 8.36
CA LYS A 625 -14.02 26.08 9.32
C LYS A 625 -13.28 26.31 10.64
N ASN A 626 -12.31 25.45 10.94
CA ASN A 626 -11.58 25.42 12.22
C ASN A 626 -10.10 25.79 12.08
N SER A 627 -9.63 26.07 10.85
CA SER A 627 -8.25 26.47 10.52
C SER A 627 -8.01 27.97 10.65
#